data_AF-A0A1F5C4F9-F1
#
_entry.id   AF-A0A1F5C4F9-F1
#
_cell.length_a   1.000
_cell.length_b   1.000
_cell.length_c   1.000
_cell.angle_alpha   90.00
_cell.angle_beta   90.00
_cell.angle_gamma   90.00
#
_symmetry.space_group_name_H-M   'P 1'
#
loop_
_entity.id
_entity.type
_entity.pdbx_description
1 polymer ?
#
loop_
_entity_poly.entity_id
_entity_poly.type
_entity_poly.pdbx_seq_one_letter_code
_entity_poly.pdbx_strand_id
1 'polypeptide(L)'
;MINLFKQELGEIYYFFKNNYKEAVILCMSTLFLVLAICRPIGSSLVVNYTVYYLILPVFTILFILRENPLDFGLRIGDYKLWGFYVAITVLIAIPVLYIGSLFSSVDQYYTKPFDYYSFFTEMVPLLFVWEYILRGFLLFGLKERFKEASILIQMVPFVLLHIGKPEIEILMCIPMGLWFGYIAYRGKSFWPAFITHTFINFTLKYFVNF
;
A
#
# COMPACT_ATOMS: atom_id res chain seq x y z
N MET A 1 -2.12 -35.51 -28.70
CA MET A 1 -2.56 -34.13 -28.36
C MET A 1 -3.61 -34.08 -27.26
N ILE A 2 -4.73 -34.82 -27.33
CA ILE A 2 -5.79 -34.78 -26.29
C ILE A 2 -5.29 -35.18 -24.88
N ASN A 3 -4.40 -36.17 -24.78
CA ASN A 3 -3.83 -36.60 -23.48
C ASN A 3 -2.88 -35.56 -22.87
N LEU A 4 -2.09 -34.88 -23.70
CA LEU A 4 -1.24 -33.75 -23.27
C LEU A 4 -2.12 -32.61 -22.76
N PHE A 5 -3.17 -32.24 -23.50
CA PHE A 5 -4.08 -31.17 -23.08
C PHE A 5 -4.79 -31.47 -21.75
N LYS A 6 -5.23 -32.71 -21.53
CA LYS A 6 -5.82 -33.13 -20.24
C LYS A 6 -4.80 -33.08 -19.10
N GLN A 7 -3.55 -33.45 -19.36
CA GLN A 7 -2.48 -33.37 -18.38
C GLN A 7 -2.21 -31.91 -17.99
N GLU A 8 -2.06 -31.01 -18.97
CA GLU A 8 -1.88 -29.57 -18.74
C GLU A 8 -3.03 -28.95 -17.93
N LEU A 9 -4.28 -29.30 -18.24
CA LEU A 9 -5.43 -28.85 -17.45
C LEU A 9 -5.37 -29.33 -16.00
N GLY A 10 -4.88 -30.55 -15.78
CA GLY A 10 -4.65 -31.11 -14.46
C GLY A 10 -3.60 -30.31 -13.68
N GLU A 11 -2.45 -30.03 -14.30
CA GLU A 11 -1.37 -29.24 -13.69
C GLU A 11 -1.83 -27.82 -13.33
N ILE A 12 -2.58 -27.15 -14.22
CA ILE A 12 -3.18 -25.83 -13.95
C ILE A 12 -4.12 -25.89 -12.74
N TYR A 13 -4.98 -26.90 -12.68
CA TYR A 13 -5.90 -27.07 -11.56
C TYR A 13 -5.14 -27.25 -10.24
N TYR A 14 -4.10 -28.10 -10.21
CA TYR A 14 -3.29 -28.30 -9.01
C TYR A 14 -2.50 -27.06 -8.63
N PHE A 15 -1.99 -26.29 -9.60
CA PHE A 15 -1.32 -25.03 -9.35
C PHE A 15 -2.22 -24.04 -8.59
N PHE A 16 -3.45 -23.81 -9.06
CA PHE A 16 -4.38 -22.90 -8.38
C PHE A 16 -4.89 -23.47 -7.06
N LYS A 17 -5.13 -24.78 -6.98
CA LYS A 17 -5.57 -25.42 -5.74
C LYS A 17 -4.51 -25.29 -4.63
N ASN A 18 -3.23 -25.49 -4.97
CA ASN A 18 -2.12 -25.45 -4.02
C ASN A 18 -1.72 -24.02 -3.63
N ASN A 19 -2.12 -23.01 -4.40
CA ASN A 19 -1.82 -21.60 -4.17
C ASN A 19 -3.11 -20.76 -4.12
N TYR A 20 -4.20 -21.32 -3.61
CA TYR A 20 -5.53 -20.70 -3.68
C TYR A 20 -5.56 -19.32 -3.02
N LYS A 21 -5.04 -19.21 -1.79
CA LYS A 21 -5.03 -17.95 -1.04
C LYS A 21 -4.20 -16.90 -1.76
N GLU A 22 -3.00 -17.27 -2.20
CA GLU A 22 -2.08 -16.37 -2.89
C GLU A 22 -2.67 -15.90 -4.23
N ALA A 23 -3.30 -16.81 -4.98
CA ALA A 23 -3.99 -16.47 -6.22
C ALA A 23 -5.14 -15.50 -5.96
N VAL A 24 -5.98 -15.72 -4.94
CA VAL A 24 -7.05 -14.80 -4.57
C VAL A 24 -6.48 -13.42 -4.21
N ILE A 25 -5.47 -13.34 -3.34
CA ILE A 25 -4.88 -12.07 -2.91
C ILE A 25 -4.30 -11.32 -4.11
N LEU A 26 -3.46 -11.96 -4.93
CA LEU A 26 -2.79 -11.32 -6.07
C LEU A 26 -3.75 -10.92 -7.18
N CYS A 27 -4.70 -11.79 -7.54
CA CYS A 27 -5.68 -11.48 -8.58
C CYS A 27 -6.62 -10.37 -8.13
N MET A 28 -7.11 -10.40 -6.88
CA MET A 28 -8.03 -9.39 -6.36
C MET A 28 -7.32 -8.05 -6.16
N SER A 29 -6.12 -8.01 -5.59
CA SER A 29 -5.37 -6.76 -5.45
C SER A 29 -5.09 -6.12 -6.81
N THR A 30 -4.67 -6.92 -7.80
CA THR A 30 -4.44 -6.44 -9.16
C THR A 30 -5.73 -5.91 -9.79
N LEU A 31 -6.83 -6.67 -9.68
CA LEU A 31 -8.13 -6.26 -10.20
C LEU A 31 -8.58 -4.94 -9.56
N PHE A 32 -8.48 -4.79 -8.25
CA PHE A 32 -8.90 -3.57 -7.56
C PHE A 32 -8.04 -2.36 -7.93
N LEU A 33 -6.71 -2.53 -8.03
CA LEU A 33 -5.80 -1.50 -8.50
C LEU A 33 -6.16 -1.02 -9.91
N VAL A 34 -6.42 -1.97 -10.83
CA VAL A 34 -6.80 -1.67 -12.22
C VAL A 34 -8.17 -1.01 -12.30
N LEU A 35 -9.18 -1.55 -11.61
CA LEU A 35 -10.55 -1.00 -11.63
C LEU A 35 -10.60 0.40 -11.04
N ALA A 36 -9.85 0.68 -9.99
CA ALA A 36 -9.78 2.02 -9.41
C ALA A 36 -9.28 3.09 -10.40
N ILE A 37 -8.47 2.69 -11.40
CA ILE A 37 -7.95 3.56 -12.46
C ILE A 37 -8.91 3.58 -13.66
N CYS A 38 -9.33 2.41 -14.14
CA CYS A 38 -10.09 2.29 -15.39
C CYS A 38 -11.59 2.53 -15.24
N ARG A 39 -12.14 2.35 -14.03
CA ARG A 39 -13.57 2.41 -13.72
C ARG A 39 -13.81 3.11 -12.37
N PRO A 40 -13.43 4.39 -12.24
CA PRO A 40 -13.58 5.10 -10.98
C PRO A 40 -15.06 5.19 -10.55
N ILE A 41 -15.32 4.99 -9.26
CA ILE A 41 -16.66 5.07 -8.68
C ILE A 41 -16.88 6.47 -8.10
N GLY A 42 -17.84 7.20 -8.69
CA GLY A 42 -18.17 8.56 -8.28
C GLY A 42 -17.10 9.58 -8.69
N SER A 43 -17.27 10.82 -8.25
CA SER A 43 -16.34 11.93 -8.53
C SER A 43 -15.25 12.11 -7.47
N SER A 44 -15.43 11.54 -6.27
CA SER A 44 -14.48 11.67 -5.16
C SER A 44 -13.43 10.55 -5.20
N LEU A 45 -12.16 10.93 -5.23
CA LEU A 45 -11.04 9.97 -5.13
C LEU A 45 -11.09 9.15 -3.83
N VAL A 46 -11.52 9.78 -2.73
CA VAL A 46 -11.67 9.12 -1.44
C VAL A 46 -12.71 8.01 -1.52
N VAL A 47 -13.88 8.31 -2.11
CA VAL A 47 -14.95 7.31 -2.30
C VAL A 47 -14.46 6.18 -3.20
N ASN A 48 -13.86 6.51 -4.34
CA ASN A 48 -13.34 5.54 -5.29
C ASN A 48 -12.36 4.55 -4.64
N TYR A 49 -11.32 5.07 -3.98
CA TYR A 49 -10.31 4.23 -3.34
C TYR A 49 -10.82 3.56 -2.07
N THR A 50 -11.77 4.14 -1.35
CA THR A 50 -12.40 3.44 -0.21
C THR A 50 -13.11 2.18 -0.68
N VAL A 51 -13.83 2.24 -1.81
CA VAL A 51 -14.49 1.06 -2.36
C VAL A 51 -13.47 0.01 -2.80
N TYR A 52 -12.51 0.39 -3.64
CA TYR A 52 -11.58 -0.57 -4.22
C TYR A 52 -10.48 -1.05 -3.28
N TYR A 53 -9.97 -0.20 -2.39
CA TYR A 53 -8.77 -0.50 -1.58
C TYR A 53 -9.07 -0.84 -0.13
N LEU A 54 -10.32 -0.68 0.33
CA LEU A 54 -10.73 -1.07 1.68
C LEU A 54 -11.95 -2.00 1.65
N ILE A 55 -13.07 -1.56 1.08
CA ILE A 55 -14.32 -2.31 1.12
C ILE A 55 -14.16 -3.65 0.39
N LEU A 56 -13.82 -3.63 -0.91
CA LEU A 56 -13.69 -4.87 -1.68
C LEU A 56 -12.64 -5.84 -1.12
N PRO A 57 -11.45 -5.40 -0.67
CA PRO A 57 -10.51 -6.24 0.07
C PRO A 57 -11.08 -6.88 1.32
N VAL A 58 -11.79 -6.12 2.17
CA VAL A 58 -12.45 -6.65 3.37
C VAL A 58 -13.53 -7.67 2.99
N PHE A 59 -14.31 -7.41 1.94
CA PHE A 59 -15.29 -8.36 1.41
C PHE A 59 -14.60 -9.64 0.90
N THR A 60 -13.47 -9.54 0.19
CA THR A 60 -12.68 -10.71 -0.23
C THR A 60 -12.22 -11.52 0.97
N ILE A 61 -11.71 -10.87 2.03
CA ILE A 61 -11.27 -11.55 3.25
C ILE A 61 -12.44 -12.29 3.91
N LEU A 62 -13.59 -11.62 4.09
CA LEU A 62 -14.73 -12.18 4.81
C LEU A 62 -15.44 -13.30 4.05
N PHE A 63 -15.68 -13.12 2.75
CA PHE A 63 -16.57 -14.01 2.01
C PHE A 63 -15.84 -15.05 1.17
N ILE A 64 -14.67 -14.70 0.64
CA ILE A 64 -13.88 -15.60 -0.23
C ILE A 64 -12.87 -16.38 0.62
N LEU A 65 -12.02 -15.68 1.38
CA LEU A 65 -11.01 -16.31 2.23
C LEU A 65 -11.60 -16.87 3.53
N ARG A 66 -12.72 -16.29 4.00
CA ARG A 66 -13.38 -16.63 5.28
C ARG A 66 -12.43 -16.49 6.48
N GLU A 67 -11.61 -15.46 6.44
CA GLU A 67 -10.65 -15.11 7.49
C GLU A 67 -11.11 -13.85 8.24
N ASN A 68 -10.43 -13.53 9.34
CA ASN A 68 -10.69 -12.31 10.09
C ASN A 68 -9.93 -11.12 9.48
N PRO A 69 -10.61 -10.03 9.04
CA PRO A 69 -9.95 -8.85 8.48
C PRO A 69 -8.94 -8.19 9.41
N LEU A 70 -9.09 -8.37 10.73
CA LEU A 70 -8.14 -7.85 11.70
C LEU A 70 -6.74 -8.46 11.56
N ASP A 71 -6.64 -9.70 11.09
CA ASP A 71 -5.37 -10.40 10.89
C ASP A 71 -4.60 -9.89 9.66
N PHE A 72 -5.26 -9.09 8.82
CA PHE A 72 -4.68 -8.38 7.68
C PHE A 72 -4.11 -7.02 8.08
N GLY A 73 -3.36 -7.00 9.19
CA GLY A 73 -2.59 -5.85 9.64
C GLY A 73 -3.35 -4.81 10.47
N LEU A 74 -4.69 -4.85 10.58
CA LEU A 74 -5.46 -3.86 11.34
C LEU A 74 -5.25 -3.95 12.86
N ARG A 75 -4.76 -5.08 13.38
CA ARG A 75 -4.35 -5.19 14.78
C ARG A 75 -3.22 -4.21 15.09
N ILE A 76 -3.16 -3.78 16.35
CA ILE A 76 -2.10 -2.89 16.85
C ILE A 76 -0.72 -3.56 16.74
N GLY A 77 -0.64 -4.88 16.95
CA GLY A 77 0.62 -5.61 16.89
C GLY A 77 1.62 -5.20 17.99
N ASP A 78 2.92 -5.25 17.69
CA ASP A 78 4.00 -4.85 18.60
C ASP A 78 4.30 -3.35 18.49
N TYR A 79 3.47 -2.55 19.18
CA TYR A 79 3.56 -1.09 19.13
C TYR A 79 4.84 -0.50 19.72
N LYS A 80 5.51 -1.21 20.62
CA LYS A 80 6.81 -0.75 21.14
C LYS A 80 7.87 -0.85 20.06
N LEU A 81 7.90 -1.97 19.34
CA LEU A 81 8.84 -2.20 18.25
C LEU A 81 8.56 -1.26 17.08
N TRP A 82 7.33 -1.23 16.57
CA TRP A 82 7.04 -0.38 15.41
C TRP A 82 7.04 1.10 15.77
N GLY A 83 6.65 1.49 17.00
CA GLY A 83 6.72 2.88 17.47
C GLY A 83 8.15 3.41 17.48
N PHE A 84 9.12 2.59 17.89
CA PHE A 84 10.54 2.91 17.81
C PHE A 84 10.99 3.15 16.35
N TYR A 85 10.61 2.27 15.42
CA TYR A 85 10.94 2.47 14.01
C TYR A 85 10.27 3.70 13.40
N VAL A 86 9.00 3.98 13.76
CA VAL A 86 8.31 5.20 13.33
C VAL A 86 9.05 6.44 13.81
N ALA A 87 9.48 6.49 15.08
CA ALA A 87 10.23 7.62 15.62
C ALA A 87 11.55 7.87 14.88
N ILE A 88 12.31 6.80 14.60
CA ILE A 88 13.54 6.88 13.80
C ILE A 88 13.25 7.36 12.38
N THR A 89 12.19 6.82 11.76
CA THR A 89 11.79 7.19 10.40
C THR A 89 11.46 8.68 10.32
N VAL A 90 10.68 9.19 11.27
CA VAL A 90 10.32 10.60 11.36
C VAL A 90 11.56 11.48 11.50
N LEU A 91 12.47 11.13 12.41
CA LEU A 91 13.69 11.88 12.66
C LEU A 91 14.57 12.00 11.41
N ILE A 92 14.73 10.90 10.66
CA ILE A 92 15.53 10.87 9.43
C ILE A 92 14.79 11.53 8.27
N ALA A 93 13.46 11.38 8.19
CA ALA A 93 12.66 11.91 7.10
C ALA A 93 12.66 13.44 7.07
N ILE A 94 12.70 14.13 8.22
CA ILE A 94 12.68 15.60 8.28
C ILE A 94 13.77 16.25 7.39
N PRO A 95 15.09 15.99 7.60
CA PRO A 95 16.12 16.61 6.76
C PRO A 95 16.05 16.13 5.29
N VAL A 96 15.67 14.88 5.05
CA VAL A 96 15.53 14.35 3.69
C VAL A 96 14.40 15.05 2.92
N LEU A 97 13.25 15.26 3.56
CA LEU A 97 12.11 15.95 2.97
C LEU A 97 12.37 17.44 2.78
N TYR A 98 13.10 18.07 3.69
CA TYR A 98 13.52 19.46 3.54
C TYR A 98 14.43 19.64 2.32
N ILE A 99 15.43 18.77 2.14
CA ILE A 99 16.26 18.79 0.93
C ILE A 99 15.40 18.46 -0.30
N GLY A 100 14.48 17.50 -0.15
CA GLY A 100 13.54 17.07 -1.17
C GLY A 100 12.64 18.19 -1.70
N SER A 101 12.18 19.09 -0.82
CA SER A 101 11.30 20.21 -1.21
C SER A 101 12.04 21.28 -2.02
N LEU A 102 13.37 21.31 -2.01
CA LEU A 102 14.17 22.27 -2.79
C LEU A 102 14.35 21.86 -4.26
N PHE A 103 13.95 20.65 -4.65
CA PHE A 103 14.03 20.22 -6.05
C PHE A 103 12.94 20.89 -6.89
N SER A 104 13.33 21.45 -8.03
CA SER A 104 12.41 22.12 -8.96
C SER A 104 11.28 21.22 -9.46
N SER A 105 11.54 19.92 -9.65
CA SER A 105 10.52 18.95 -10.07
C SER A 105 9.44 18.73 -9.01
N VAL A 106 9.78 18.87 -7.73
CA VAL A 106 8.86 18.75 -6.60
C VAL A 106 8.04 20.03 -6.45
N ASP A 107 8.71 21.18 -6.48
CA ASP A 107 8.06 22.51 -6.44
C ASP A 107 7.03 22.68 -7.57
N GLN A 108 7.40 22.33 -8.80
CA GLN A 108 6.50 22.40 -9.97
C GLN A 108 5.30 21.45 -9.89
N TYR A 109 5.39 20.38 -9.09
CA TYR A 109 4.30 19.44 -8.90
C TYR A 109 3.34 19.90 -7.79
N TYR A 110 3.86 20.43 -6.69
CA TYR A 110 3.07 20.88 -5.53
C TYR A 110 2.79 22.39 -5.55
N THR A 111 2.28 22.91 -6.67
CA THR A 111 2.01 24.35 -6.86
C THR A 111 0.81 24.89 -6.08
N LYS A 112 -0.08 24.00 -5.61
CA LYS A 112 -1.29 24.41 -4.88
C LYS A 112 -0.93 24.74 -3.42
N PRO A 113 -1.43 25.86 -2.87
CA PRO A 113 -1.29 26.20 -1.46
C PRO A 113 -1.70 25.03 -0.57
N PHE A 114 -0.93 24.80 0.50
CA PHE A 114 -1.22 23.72 1.43
C PHE A 114 -2.48 24.03 2.26
N ASP A 115 -3.58 23.31 1.95
CA ASP A 115 -4.82 23.36 2.73
C ASP A 115 -4.90 22.21 3.75
N TYR A 116 -4.89 22.59 5.03
CA TYR A 116 -5.01 21.66 6.15
C TYR A 116 -6.36 20.95 6.16
N TYR A 117 -7.46 21.62 5.79
CA TYR A 117 -8.79 21.02 5.81
C TYR A 117 -8.87 19.87 4.80
N SER A 118 -8.53 20.13 3.53
CA SER A 118 -8.47 19.10 2.50
C SER A 118 -7.46 17.99 2.83
N PHE A 119 -6.34 18.33 3.48
CA PHE A 119 -5.38 17.31 3.92
C PHE A 119 -6.01 16.29 4.87
N PHE A 120 -6.65 16.74 5.94
CA PHE A 120 -7.23 15.84 6.94
C PHE A 120 -8.51 15.16 6.47
N THR A 121 -9.31 15.82 5.63
CA THR A 121 -10.60 15.29 5.16
C THR A 121 -10.49 14.43 3.90
N GLU A 122 -9.46 14.62 3.07
CA GLU A 122 -9.29 13.88 1.82
C GLU A 122 -8.01 13.06 1.78
N MET A 123 -6.85 13.68 2.05
CA MET A 123 -5.56 12.99 1.89
C MET A 123 -5.35 11.91 2.96
N VAL A 124 -5.65 12.19 4.23
CA VAL A 124 -5.47 11.19 5.30
C VAL A 124 -6.32 9.93 5.07
N PRO A 125 -7.64 10.01 4.76
CA PRO A 125 -8.41 8.83 4.36
C PRO A 125 -7.86 8.11 3.14
N LEU A 126 -7.37 8.85 2.13
CA LEU A 126 -6.78 8.26 0.93
C LEU A 126 -5.50 7.47 1.25
N LEU A 127 -4.62 8.03 2.07
CA LEU A 127 -3.41 7.35 2.55
C LEU A 127 -3.75 6.11 3.38
N PHE A 128 -4.80 6.16 4.21
CA PHE A 128 -5.26 5.02 4.99
C PHE A 128 -5.60 3.83 4.09
N VAL A 129 -6.42 4.05 3.05
CA VAL A 129 -6.88 2.95 2.18
C VAL A 129 -5.77 2.47 1.25
N TRP A 130 -4.85 3.34 0.82
CA TRP A 130 -3.64 2.98 0.10
C TRP A 130 -2.73 2.07 0.92
N GLU A 131 -2.49 2.43 2.18
CA GLU A 131 -1.66 1.61 3.06
C GLU A 131 -2.36 0.31 3.44
N TYR A 132 -3.70 0.30 3.55
CA TYR A 132 -4.43 -0.93 3.82
C TYR A 132 -4.35 -1.93 2.65
N ILE A 133 -4.56 -1.53 1.38
CA ILE A 133 -4.45 -2.47 0.25
C ILE A 133 -3.03 -3.06 0.13
N LEU A 134 -1.99 -2.27 0.42
CA LEU A 134 -0.59 -2.68 0.29
C LEU A 134 -0.08 -3.44 1.52
N ARG A 135 -0.07 -2.78 2.69
CA ARG A 135 0.51 -3.31 3.92
C ARG A 135 -0.48 -4.14 4.70
N GLY A 136 -1.79 -3.96 4.51
CA GLY A 136 -2.83 -4.80 5.08
C GLY A 136 -3.12 -6.02 4.21
N PHE A 137 -3.93 -5.84 3.17
CA PHE A 137 -4.44 -6.91 2.30
C PHE A 137 -3.33 -7.70 1.61
N LEU A 138 -2.46 -7.04 0.84
CA LEU A 138 -1.43 -7.70 0.03
C LEU A 138 -0.30 -8.30 0.88
N LEU A 139 0.33 -7.50 1.74
CA LEU A 139 1.45 -7.97 2.58
C LEU A 139 1.00 -9.08 3.53
N PHE A 140 -0.01 -8.85 4.39
CA PHE A 140 -0.42 -9.87 5.36
C PHE A 140 -1.12 -11.06 4.70
N GLY A 141 -1.80 -10.86 3.57
CA GLY A 141 -2.39 -11.96 2.79
C GLY A 141 -1.35 -12.92 2.22
N LEU A 142 -0.14 -12.42 1.90
CA LEU A 142 0.94 -13.21 1.32
C LEU A 142 2.01 -13.65 2.32
N LYS A 143 2.04 -13.07 3.53
CA LYS A 143 3.11 -13.30 4.51
C LYS A 143 3.24 -14.76 4.92
N GLU A 144 2.16 -15.54 4.93
CA GLU A 144 2.20 -16.92 5.42
C GLU A 144 3.02 -17.82 4.50
N ARG A 145 2.84 -17.65 3.18
CA ARG A 145 3.54 -18.38 2.13
C ARG A 145 4.91 -17.80 1.82
N PHE A 146 4.99 -16.49 1.64
CA PHE A 146 6.19 -15.82 1.13
C PHE A 146 7.07 -15.25 2.24
N LYS A 147 6.63 -15.26 3.51
CA LYS A 147 7.36 -14.71 4.65
C LYS A 147 7.83 -13.27 4.35
N GLU A 148 9.09 -12.95 4.61
CA GLU A 148 9.69 -11.64 4.34
C GLU A 148 9.62 -11.25 2.86
N ALA A 149 9.57 -12.19 1.91
CA ALA A 149 9.46 -11.88 0.49
C ALA A 149 8.13 -11.18 0.13
N SER A 150 7.10 -11.28 0.98
CA SER A 150 5.87 -10.48 0.84
C SER A 150 6.14 -8.96 0.85
N ILE A 151 7.23 -8.51 1.49
CA ILE A 151 7.69 -7.11 1.50
C ILE A 151 8.10 -6.68 0.09
N LEU A 152 8.80 -7.55 -0.64
CA LEU A 152 9.22 -7.30 -2.02
C LEU A 152 8.01 -7.22 -2.95
N ILE A 153 7.06 -8.14 -2.76
CA ILE A 153 5.86 -8.21 -3.58
C ILE A 153 5.02 -6.93 -3.45
N GLN A 154 4.76 -6.45 -2.23
CA GLN A 154 3.96 -5.23 -2.05
C GLN A 154 4.69 -3.94 -2.44
N MET A 155 6.03 -3.94 -2.44
CA MET A 155 6.80 -2.77 -2.85
C MET A 155 6.55 -2.43 -4.33
N VAL A 156 6.37 -3.44 -5.18
CA VAL A 156 6.10 -3.23 -6.62
C VAL A 156 4.85 -2.38 -6.86
N PRO A 157 3.64 -2.78 -6.42
CA PRO A 157 2.45 -1.94 -6.61
C PRO A 157 2.53 -0.62 -5.82
N PHE A 158 3.26 -0.55 -4.70
CA PHE A 158 3.50 0.72 -4.02
C PHE A 158 4.21 1.72 -4.94
N VAL A 159 5.30 1.33 -5.59
CA VAL A 159 6.02 2.20 -6.54
C VAL A 159 5.13 2.55 -7.74
N LEU A 160 4.41 1.58 -8.30
CA LEU A 160 3.53 1.80 -9.45
C LEU A 160 2.39 2.78 -9.15
N LEU A 161 1.84 2.76 -7.92
CA LEU A 161 0.82 3.72 -7.50
C LEU A 161 1.33 5.16 -7.43
N HIS A 162 2.65 5.38 -7.39
CA HIS A 162 3.24 6.71 -7.37
C HIS A 162 3.56 7.24 -8.77
N ILE A 163 3.31 6.48 -9.84
CA ILE A 163 3.48 6.96 -11.21
C ILE A 163 2.63 8.21 -11.43
N GLY A 164 3.27 9.25 -11.99
CA GLY A 164 2.69 10.58 -12.17
C GLY A 164 3.17 11.60 -11.14
N LYS A 165 3.92 11.19 -10.12
CA LYS A 165 4.67 12.07 -9.21
C LYS A 165 6.04 12.46 -9.78
N PRO A 166 6.75 13.43 -9.17
CA PRO A 166 8.15 13.72 -9.51
C PRO A 166 9.01 12.46 -9.49
N GLU A 167 9.94 12.34 -10.45
CA GLU A 167 10.79 11.16 -10.61
C GLU A 167 11.52 10.78 -9.31
N ILE A 168 12.04 11.78 -8.60
CA ILE A 168 12.73 11.56 -7.32
C ILE A 168 11.82 10.93 -6.27
N GLU A 169 10.53 11.29 -6.21
CA GLU A 169 9.58 10.63 -5.30
C GLU A 169 9.34 9.18 -5.70
N ILE A 170 9.18 8.90 -7.00
CA ILE A 170 8.96 7.53 -7.50
C ILE A 170 10.16 6.64 -7.19
N LEU A 171 11.38 7.12 -7.43
CA LEU A 171 12.61 6.38 -7.11
C LEU A 171 12.73 6.13 -5.61
N MET A 172 12.39 7.11 -4.77
CA MET A 172 12.38 6.95 -3.31
C MET A 172 11.28 6.01 -2.80
N CYS A 173 10.25 5.73 -3.59
CA CYS A 173 9.23 4.74 -3.24
C CYS A 173 9.79 3.31 -3.18
N ILE A 174 10.92 3.00 -3.84
CA ILE A 174 11.53 1.66 -3.73
C ILE A 174 12.05 1.43 -2.30
N PRO A 175 13.04 2.19 -1.79
CA PRO A 175 13.52 1.99 -0.42
C PRO A 175 12.44 2.27 0.63
N MET A 176 11.57 3.26 0.41
CA MET A 176 10.45 3.54 1.32
C MET A 176 9.43 2.40 1.35
N GLY A 177 9.14 1.83 0.18
CA GLY A 177 8.25 0.69 0.03
C GLY A 177 8.71 -0.52 0.81
N LEU A 178 10.01 -0.84 0.70
CA LEU A 178 10.67 -1.89 1.47
C LEU A 178 10.64 -1.59 2.97
N TRP A 179 10.98 -0.36 3.36
CA TRP A 179 11.01 0.03 4.77
C TRP A 179 9.63 -0.02 5.43
N PHE A 180 8.60 0.53 4.80
CA PHE A 180 7.22 0.47 5.29
C PHE A 180 6.71 -0.97 5.37
N GLY A 181 7.03 -1.81 4.38
CA GLY A 181 6.71 -3.23 4.43
C GLY A 181 7.44 -3.94 5.57
N TYR A 182 8.72 -3.62 5.81
CA TYR A 182 9.51 -4.20 6.89
C TYR A 182 8.95 -3.84 8.27
N ILE A 183 8.72 -2.55 8.55
CA ILE A 183 8.18 -2.13 9.86
C ILE A 183 6.78 -2.70 10.08
N ALA A 184 5.96 -2.82 9.03
CA ALA A 184 4.64 -3.41 9.13
C ALA A 184 4.71 -4.92 9.41
N TYR A 185 5.54 -5.65 8.67
CA TYR A 185 5.76 -7.09 8.85
C TYR A 185 6.29 -7.41 10.25
N ARG A 186 7.34 -6.69 10.70
CA ARG A 186 7.95 -6.88 12.03
C ARG A 186 7.02 -6.46 13.15
N GLY A 187 6.33 -5.32 12.99
CA GLY A 187 5.36 -4.81 13.93
C GLY A 187 4.04 -5.59 13.96
N LYS A 188 3.82 -6.52 13.02
CA LYS A 188 2.56 -7.25 12.82
C LYS A 188 1.35 -6.32 12.71
N SER A 189 1.54 -5.16 12.07
CA SER A 189 0.54 -4.10 11.98
C SER A 189 0.78 -3.22 10.75
N PHE A 190 -0.28 -2.74 10.10
CA PHE A 190 -0.15 -1.76 9.00
C PHE A 190 -0.06 -0.30 9.51
N TRP A 191 -0.51 -0.04 10.75
CA TRP A 191 -0.51 1.28 11.39
C TRP A 191 0.81 2.04 11.30
N PRO A 192 2.00 1.44 11.53
CA PRO A 192 3.26 2.17 11.40
C PRO A 192 3.44 2.79 10.00
N ALA A 193 3.10 2.06 8.93
CA ALA A 193 3.22 2.55 7.56
C ALA A 193 2.24 3.70 7.28
N PHE A 194 1.00 3.58 7.74
CA PHE A 194 0.00 4.66 7.63
C PHE A 194 0.43 5.94 8.35
N ILE A 195 0.94 5.82 9.58
CA ILE A 195 1.40 6.96 10.37
C ILE A 195 2.60 7.63 9.70
N THR A 196 3.60 6.86 9.28
CA THR A 196 4.79 7.41 8.62
C THR A 196 4.47 8.02 7.26
N HIS A 197 3.60 7.39 6.48
CA HIS A 197 3.21 7.92 5.18
C HIS A 197 2.43 9.24 5.33
N THR A 198 1.51 9.31 6.30
CA THR A 198 0.80 10.55 6.63
C THR A 198 1.77 11.66 7.04
N PHE A 199 2.73 11.35 7.92
CA PHE A 199 3.76 12.30 8.34
C PHE A 199 4.60 12.81 7.16
N ILE A 200 5.07 11.91 6.30
CA ILE A 200 5.89 12.26 5.13
C ILE A 200 5.11 13.14 4.16
N ASN A 201 3.85 12.80 3.87
CA ASN A 201 3.00 13.57 2.95
C ASN A 201 2.71 14.97 3.48
N PHE A 202 2.37 15.07 4.78
CA PHE A 202 2.16 16.35 5.46
C PHE A 202 3.42 17.22 5.41
N THR A 203 4.55 16.66 5.81
CA THR A 203 5.82 17.39 5.97
C THR A 203 6.34 17.89 4.63
N LEU A 204 6.27 17.08 3.57
CA LEU A 204 6.67 17.51 2.24
C LEU A 204 5.80 18.67 1.73
N LYS A 205 4.47 18.56 1.86
CA LYS A 205 3.54 19.64 1.47
C LYS A 205 3.80 20.91 2.26
N TYR A 206 4.05 20.79 3.56
CA TYR A 206 4.39 21.92 4.42
C TYR A 206 5.69 22.59 3.95
N PHE A 207 6.78 21.84 3.73
CA PHE A 207 8.06 22.42 3.31
C PHE A 207 8.06 23.04 1.92
N VAL A 208 7.26 22.54 0.98
CA VAL A 208 7.12 23.17 -0.35
C VAL A 208 6.31 24.47 -0.26
N ASN A 209 5.49 24.66 0.78
CA ASN A 209 4.64 25.84 0.96
C ASN A 209 5.14 26.80 2.06
N PHE A 210 6.33 26.55 2.61
CA PHE A 210 6.99 27.37 3.63
C PHE A 210 7.93 28.38 2.98
#